data_AF-A0A0Q8W685-F1
#
_entry.id   AF-A0A0Q8W685-F1
#
_cell.length_a   1.000
_cell.length_b   1.000
_cell.length_c   1.000
_cell.angle_alpha   90.00
_cell.angle_beta   90.00
_cell.angle_gamma   90.00
#
_symmetry.space_group_name_H-M   'P 1'
#
loop_
_entity.id
_entity.type
_entity.pdbx_description
1 polymer ?
#
loop_
_entity_poly.entity_id
_entity_poly.type
_entity_poly.pdbx_seq_one_letter_code
_entity_poly.pdbx_strand_id
1 'polypeptide(L)'
;MREVGVEEEMFLIDPRTRRLAPVSDAAVHATRAAEDDLDQELFLQQLEIRTRPHTDLAALRFDLVEERRLAAESAESVGAELAAVATPVLPHEDGRTTPKHRYVTMLETYGKVLGQAGLVCGTHVHVSVDEAEAVGIIDDIQPWLSLLAAMSSNSPFYRGEDTGYASWRRQLYDGWPSAGPVEPFGDADGYQQVARELIASGAALDEGMLYFDARLSRNFPTIEIRVADACTDLDDTVLIAEVARALVETVARARAAGDVAPPWRVDLLRGARWRARRNGLTESLMDPVTRAVVPAEKALGVLVESLRPVLEEHGSVDLVAEGVRRLLADGTGSERQRAVAARSTDLTGVVDDVIRRTRASFDG
;
A
#
# COMPACT_ATOMS: atom_id res chain seq x y z
N MET A 1 6.02 -13.28 -18.67
CA MET A 1 5.90 -12.98 -17.24
C MET A 1 5.88 -11.46 -17.11
N ARG A 2 4.90 -10.90 -16.41
CA ARG A 2 4.80 -9.45 -16.23
C ARG A 2 5.92 -8.93 -15.34
N GLU A 3 6.35 -7.71 -15.59
CA GLU A 3 7.26 -6.99 -14.71
C GLU A 3 6.47 -6.40 -13.53
N VAL A 4 7.11 -6.35 -12.36
CA VAL A 4 6.57 -5.73 -11.16
C VAL A 4 7.56 -4.73 -10.60
N GLY A 5 7.07 -3.55 -10.25
CA GLY A 5 7.81 -2.52 -9.51
C GLY A 5 7.05 -2.15 -8.24
N VAL A 6 7.77 -1.67 -7.23
CA VAL A 6 7.20 -1.31 -5.93
C VAL A 6 7.63 0.10 -5.55
N GLU A 7 6.68 0.89 -5.08
CA GLU A 7 6.93 2.14 -4.36
C GLU A 7 6.57 1.94 -2.89
N GLU A 8 7.41 2.41 -1.97
CA GLU A 8 7.12 2.38 -0.52
C GLU A 8 7.35 3.75 0.12
N GLU A 9 6.33 4.21 0.83
CA GLU A 9 6.41 5.42 1.66
C GLU A 9 6.78 5.03 3.09
N MET A 10 7.69 5.76 3.73
CA MET A 10 8.13 5.50 5.10
C MET A 10 8.28 6.81 5.88
N PHE A 11 8.05 6.75 7.20
CA PHE A 11 8.18 7.93 8.04
C PHE A 11 9.62 8.16 8.49
N LEU A 12 9.98 9.44 8.61
CA LEU A 12 11.17 9.91 9.29
C LEU A 12 10.85 10.19 10.76
N ILE A 13 11.61 9.61 11.68
CA ILE A 13 11.39 9.69 13.12
C ILE A 13 12.59 10.33 13.81
N ASP A 14 12.35 11.26 14.74
CA ASP A 14 13.39 11.75 15.64
C ASP A 14 13.69 10.67 16.71
N PRO A 15 14.91 10.10 16.76
CA PRO A 15 15.25 9.01 17.67
C PRO A 15 15.19 9.42 19.14
N ARG A 16 15.19 10.71 19.48
CA ARG A 16 15.07 11.19 20.87
C ARG A 16 13.62 11.20 21.31
N THR A 17 12.75 11.74 20.47
CA THR A 17 11.35 12.00 20.82
C THR A 17 10.37 10.93 20.33
N ARG A 18 10.80 10.05 19.41
CA ARG A 18 9.98 9.05 18.69
C ARG A 18 8.85 9.65 17.86
N ARG A 19 8.90 10.96 17.63
CA ARG A 19 7.90 11.71 16.85
C ARG A 19 8.38 11.88 15.42
N LEU A 20 7.44 12.16 14.52
CA LEU A 20 7.76 12.47 13.13
C LEU A 20 8.73 13.66 13.04
N ALA A 21 9.75 13.52 12.19
CA ALA A 21 10.76 14.52 11.91
C ALA A 21 10.54 15.12 10.51
N PRO A 22 10.22 16.43 10.38
CA PRO A 22 9.99 17.07 9.08
C PRO A 22 11.31 17.42 8.38
N VAL A 23 12.12 16.41 8.04
CA VAL A 23 13.50 16.57 7.54
C VAL A 23 13.75 15.91 6.17
N SER A 24 12.69 15.52 5.44
CA SER A 24 12.85 14.80 4.17
C SER A 24 13.61 15.59 3.10
N ASP A 25 13.41 16.90 3.01
CA ASP A 25 14.17 17.76 2.07
C ASP A 25 15.68 17.69 2.33
N ALA A 26 16.09 17.75 3.59
CA ALA A 26 17.49 17.61 3.97
C ALA A 26 18.00 16.19 3.74
N ALA A 27 17.16 15.17 3.98
CA ALA A 27 17.51 13.77 3.80
C ALA A 27 17.78 13.46 2.31
N VAL A 28 16.84 13.81 1.41
CA VAL A 28 16.96 13.59 -0.04
C VAL A 28 18.24 14.23 -0.60
N HIS A 29 18.58 15.44 -0.14
CA HIS A 29 19.78 16.15 -0.61
C HIS A 29 21.11 15.71 0.04
N ALA A 30 21.08 14.95 1.13
CA ALA A 30 22.30 14.57 1.85
C ALA A 30 23.12 13.50 1.13
N THR A 31 22.46 12.65 0.32
CA THR A 31 23.10 11.59 -0.46
C THR A 31 23.08 11.98 -1.94
N ARG A 32 24.24 12.30 -2.53
CA ARG A 32 24.37 12.63 -3.98
C ARG A 32 23.89 11.53 -4.94
N ALA A 33 23.71 10.30 -4.44
CA ALA A 33 23.14 9.18 -5.19
C ALA A 33 21.59 9.19 -5.21
N ALA A 34 20.95 10.01 -4.37
CA ALA A 34 19.50 10.01 -4.17
C ALA A 34 18.73 11.07 -4.98
N GLU A 35 19.40 11.91 -5.77
CA GLU A 35 18.70 12.91 -6.61
C GLU A 35 17.86 12.26 -7.72
N ASP A 36 18.18 11.03 -8.15
CA ASP A 36 17.43 10.30 -9.19
C ASP A 36 16.43 9.27 -8.61
N ASP A 37 16.64 8.77 -7.38
CA ASP A 37 15.90 7.61 -6.83
C ASP A 37 14.93 7.94 -5.66
N LEU A 38 15.14 9.05 -4.92
CA LEU A 38 14.24 9.46 -3.82
C LEU A 38 13.42 10.69 -4.23
N ASP A 39 12.10 10.54 -4.33
CA ASP A 39 11.20 11.65 -4.67
C ASP A 39 10.72 12.41 -3.42
N GLN A 40 10.49 13.70 -3.58
CA GLN A 40 9.93 14.53 -2.53
C GLN A 40 8.42 14.31 -2.43
N GLU A 41 8.01 13.56 -1.42
CA GLU A 41 6.59 13.42 -1.11
C GLU A 41 5.98 14.72 -0.56
N LEU A 42 4.65 14.85 -0.64
CA LEU A 42 3.92 16.08 -0.29
C LEU A 42 4.21 16.59 1.13
N PHE A 43 4.61 15.69 2.04
CA PHE A 43 4.90 15.95 3.45
C PHE A 43 6.38 15.78 3.76
N LEU A 44 6.94 16.72 4.53
CA LEU A 44 8.36 16.74 4.87
C LEU A 44 8.79 15.62 5.84
N GLN A 45 7.86 14.79 6.30
CA GLN A 45 8.05 13.73 7.28
C GLN A 45 8.18 12.34 6.65
N GLN A 46 8.16 12.22 5.33
CA GLN A 46 8.15 10.95 4.62
C GLN A 46 9.28 10.90 3.57
N LEU A 47 9.80 9.69 3.35
CA LEU A 47 10.58 9.35 2.17
C LEU A 47 9.80 8.31 1.36
N GLU A 48 9.88 8.42 0.04
CA GLU A 48 9.41 7.40 -0.88
C GLU A 48 10.61 6.74 -1.55
N ILE A 49 10.62 5.42 -1.57
CA ILE A 49 11.56 4.63 -2.36
C ILE A 49 10.84 4.00 -3.54
N ARG A 50 11.57 3.73 -4.62
CA ARG A 50 11.04 3.08 -5.82
C ARG A 50 12.00 2.04 -6.34
N THR A 51 11.51 0.83 -6.60
CA THR A 51 12.30 -0.18 -7.28
C THR A 51 12.25 0.03 -8.79
N ARG A 52 13.24 -0.52 -9.48
CA ARG A 52 13.11 -0.79 -10.92
C ARG A 52 12.06 -1.89 -11.16
N PRO A 53 11.52 -2.00 -12.38
CA PRO A 53 10.68 -3.14 -12.74
C PRO A 53 11.49 -4.44 -12.83
N HIS A 54 10.99 -5.51 -12.22
CA HIS A 54 11.63 -6.83 -12.21
C HIS A 54 10.66 -7.93 -12.65
N THR A 55 11.19 -8.94 -13.33
CA THR A 55 10.48 -10.23 -13.54
C THR A 55 10.87 -11.28 -12.51
N ASP A 56 12.03 -11.13 -11.88
CA ASP A 56 12.54 -12.04 -10.85
C ASP A 56 12.32 -11.46 -9.45
N LEU A 57 11.74 -12.25 -8.54
CA LEU A 57 11.43 -11.78 -7.19
C LEU A 57 12.67 -11.64 -6.31
N ALA A 58 13.73 -12.41 -6.57
CA ALA A 58 14.97 -12.24 -5.82
C ALA A 58 15.66 -10.91 -6.19
N ALA A 59 15.62 -10.53 -7.47
CA ALA A 59 16.04 -9.22 -7.93
C ALA A 59 15.19 -8.09 -7.34
N LEU A 60 13.85 -8.22 -7.33
CA LEU A 60 12.95 -7.25 -6.67
C LEU A 60 13.29 -7.10 -5.18
N ARG A 61 13.46 -8.23 -4.48
CA ARG A 61 13.81 -8.24 -3.06
C ARG A 61 15.14 -7.54 -2.81
N PHE A 62 16.14 -7.81 -3.64
CA PHE A 62 17.45 -7.17 -3.55
C PHE A 62 17.34 -5.65 -3.75
N ASP A 63 16.60 -5.20 -4.77
CA ASP A 63 16.36 -3.78 -5.03
C ASP A 63 15.69 -3.11 -3.81
N LEU A 64 14.64 -3.70 -3.25
CA LEU A 64 13.99 -3.19 -2.03
C LEU A 64 14.94 -3.07 -0.84
N VAL A 65 15.88 -4.02 -0.68
CA VAL A 65 16.89 -3.98 0.39
C VAL A 65 17.82 -2.80 0.18
N GLU A 66 18.34 -2.61 -1.04
CA GLU A 66 19.24 -1.49 -1.35
C GLU A 66 18.52 -0.14 -1.19
N GLU A 67 17.29 -0.02 -1.68
CA GLU A 67 16.50 1.20 -1.59
C GLU A 67 16.15 1.56 -0.14
N ARG A 68 15.71 0.59 0.68
CA ARG A 68 15.46 0.85 2.11
C ARG A 68 16.75 1.21 2.85
N ARG A 69 17.89 0.61 2.50
CA ARG A 69 19.19 0.97 3.07
C ARG A 69 19.57 2.41 2.73
N LEU A 70 19.46 2.79 1.46
CA LEU A 70 19.76 4.15 1.01
C LEU A 70 18.88 5.19 1.71
N ALA A 71 17.58 4.93 1.81
CA ALA A 71 16.65 5.79 2.54
C ALA A 71 16.99 5.90 4.04
N ALA A 72 17.45 4.81 4.66
CA ALA A 72 17.86 4.82 6.06
C ALA A 72 19.17 5.60 6.28
N GLU A 73 20.18 5.38 5.45
CA GLU A 73 21.44 6.13 5.49
C GLU A 73 21.19 7.64 5.26
N SER A 74 20.29 7.97 4.34
CA SER A 74 19.82 9.34 4.09
C SER A 74 19.14 9.94 5.33
N ALA A 75 18.22 9.22 5.98
CA ALA A 75 17.57 9.67 7.22
C ALA A 75 18.59 9.89 8.37
N GLU A 76 19.51 8.96 8.54
CA GLU A 76 20.54 9.01 9.59
C GLU A 76 21.47 10.21 9.42
N SER A 77 21.82 10.56 8.19
CA SER A 77 22.69 11.70 7.87
C SER A 77 22.13 13.04 8.36
N VAL A 78 20.81 13.12 8.56
CA VAL A 78 20.10 14.30 9.08
C VAL A 78 19.59 14.11 10.51
N GLY A 79 20.02 13.04 11.19
CA GLY A 79 19.68 12.73 12.58
C GLY A 79 18.28 12.18 12.78
N ALA A 80 17.67 11.60 11.75
CA ALA A 80 16.41 10.87 11.82
C ALA A 80 16.61 9.36 11.66
N GLU A 81 15.56 8.60 11.93
CA GLU A 81 15.46 7.15 11.75
C GLU A 81 14.31 6.84 10.79
N LEU A 82 14.44 5.77 10.00
CA LEU A 82 13.42 5.32 9.06
C LEU A 82 12.43 4.36 9.72
N ALA A 83 11.14 4.54 9.49
CA ALA A 83 10.09 3.69 10.04
C ALA A 83 9.05 3.31 8.98
N ALA A 84 9.01 2.02 8.62
CA ALA A 84 7.98 1.44 7.77
C ALA A 84 6.73 1.11 8.59
N VAL A 85 5.81 2.07 8.67
CA VAL A 85 4.49 1.96 9.31
C VAL A 85 3.49 2.86 8.61
N ALA A 86 2.25 2.41 8.45
CA ALA A 86 1.30 3.09 7.58
C ALA A 86 0.65 4.35 8.18
N THR A 87 0.68 4.52 9.50
CA THR A 87 0.18 5.73 10.19
C THR A 87 1.11 6.15 11.32
N PRO A 88 1.13 7.45 11.69
CA PRO A 88 1.88 7.90 12.85
C PRO A 88 1.31 7.31 14.14
N VAL A 89 2.13 6.51 14.83
CA VAL A 89 1.76 5.85 16.09
C VAL A 89 1.50 6.87 17.21
N LEU A 90 2.38 7.86 17.35
CA LEU A 90 2.31 8.89 18.39
C LEU A 90 1.58 10.17 17.91
N PRO A 91 1.15 11.05 18.84
CA PRO A 91 0.63 12.37 18.49
C PRO A 91 1.62 13.18 17.64
N HIS A 92 1.10 13.82 16.60
CA HIS A 92 1.83 14.71 15.69
C HIS A 92 0.99 15.97 15.44
N GLU A 93 1.66 17.06 15.10
CA GLU A 93 0.99 18.23 14.52
C GLU A 93 0.63 17.92 13.06
N ASP A 94 -0.47 18.50 12.57
CA ASP A 94 -0.84 18.38 11.15
C ASP A 94 0.37 18.82 10.30
N GLY A 95 0.83 17.93 9.40
CA GLY A 95 2.19 17.96 8.86
C GLY A 95 2.61 19.31 8.25
N ARG A 96 3.84 19.76 8.54
CA ARG A 96 4.49 20.84 7.80
C ARG A 96 4.75 20.40 6.37
N THR A 97 4.08 21.04 5.41
CA THR A 97 4.23 20.74 4.00
C THR A 97 5.30 21.60 3.34
N THR A 98 5.79 21.14 2.19
CA THR A 98 6.57 22.00 1.31
C THR A 98 5.72 23.21 0.90
N PRO A 99 6.24 24.45 0.92
CA PRO A 99 5.53 25.62 0.45
C PRO A 99 5.38 25.58 -1.09
N LYS A 100 4.53 24.71 -1.59
CA LYS A 100 4.15 24.58 -3.01
C LYS A 100 2.72 25.12 -3.18
N HIS A 101 2.47 25.86 -4.25
CA HIS A 101 1.14 26.41 -4.59
C HIS A 101 0.04 25.34 -4.57
N ARG A 102 0.37 24.10 -5.00
CA ARG A 102 -0.52 22.95 -4.97
C ARG A 102 -1.08 22.65 -3.58
N TYR A 103 -0.25 22.73 -2.53
CA TYR A 103 -0.68 22.40 -1.16
C TYR A 103 -1.76 23.37 -0.67
N VAL A 104 -1.58 24.66 -0.91
CA VAL A 104 -2.57 25.70 -0.53
C VAL A 104 -3.90 25.41 -1.21
N THR A 105 -3.87 25.12 -2.52
CA THR A 105 -5.06 24.73 -3.27
C THR A 105 -5.71 23.46 -2.71
N MET A 106 -4.94 22.42 -2.39
CA MET A 106 -5.47 21.19 -1.79
C MET A 106 -6.10 21.44 -0.41
N LEU A 107 -5.47 22.27 0.43
CA LEU A 107 -5.98 22.57 1.76
C LEU A 107 -7.29 23.38 1.68
N GLU A 108 -7.36 24.36 0.78
CA GLU A 108 -8.58 25.15 0.53
C GLU A 108 -9.71 24.29 -0.02
N THR A 109 -9.39 23.32 -0.89
CA THR A 109 -10.38 22.48 -1.57
C THR A 109 -10.89 21.33 -0.69
N TYR A 110 -9.99 20.63 0.02
CA TYR A 110 -10.28 19.37 0.72
C TYR A 110 -10.26 19.51 2.25
N GLY A 111 -9.84 20.66 2.78
CA GLY A 111 -9.83 20.95 4.21
C GLY A 111 -8.98 19.97 5.00
N LYS A 112 -9.50 19.52 6.17
CA LYS A 112 -8.77 18.67 7.11
C LYS A 112 -8.43 17.28 6.58
N VAL A 113 -9.09 16.82 5.52
CA VAL A 113 -8.78 15.54 4.87
C VAL A 113 -7.30 15.49 4.47
N LEU A 114 -6.75 16.59 3.97
CA LEU A 114 -5.34 16.66 3.57
C LEU A 114 -4.38 16.36 4.73
N GLY A 115 -4.59 16.97 5.90
CA GLY A 115 -3.73 16.73 7.07
C GLY A 115 -3.93 15.35 7.71
N GLN A 116 -5.11 14.76 7.56
CA GLN A 116 -5.45 13.46 8.16
C GLN A 116 -5.06 12.29 7.26
N ALA A 117 -5.43 12.35 5.99
CA ALA A 117 -5.29 11.28 5.00
C ALA A 117 -4.10 11.49 4.05
N GLY A 118 -3.44 12.64 4.09
CA GLY A 118 -2.22 12.89 3.34
C GLY A 118 -0.95 12.41 4.04
N LEU A 119 -0.93 12.37 5.38
CA LEU A 119 0.22 11.92 6.16
C LEU A 119 0.07 10.44 6.55
N VAL A 120 0.04 9.58 5.54
CA VAL A 120 -0.05 8.11 5.68
C VAL A 120 0.94 7.47 4.72
N CYS A 121 1.42 6.26 5.04
CA CYS A 121 2.44 5.54 4.28
C CYS A 121 1.86 4.26 3.65
N GLY A 122 1.91 4.15 2.33
CA GLY A 122 1.49 3.00 1.55
C GLY A 122 2.64 2.21 0.91
N THR A 123 2.27 1.04 0.41
CA THR A 123 3.03 0.32 -0.61
C THR A 123 2.20 0.33 -1.89
N HIS A 124 2.76 0.79 -3.00
CA HIS A 124 2.13 0.75 -4.31
C HIS A 124 2.82 -0.29 -5.17
N VAL A 125 2.04 -1.19 -5.78
CA VAL A 125 2.57 -2.23 -6.67
C VAL A 125 2.18 -1.90 -8.10
N HIS A 126 3.17 -1.72 -8.95
CA HIS A 126 3.03 -1.53 -10.38
C HIS A 126 3.22 -2.87 -11.09
N VAL A 127 2.24 -3.30 -11.89
CA VAL A 127 2.35 -4.50 -12.72
C VAL A 127 2.22 -4.12 -14.18
N SER A 128 3.17 -4.52 -15.03
CA SER A 128 3.15 -4.19 -16.45
C SER A 128 1.98 -4.85 -17.19
N VAL A 129 1.32 -4.06 -18.04
CA VAL A 129 0.16 -4.49 -18.81
C VAL A 129 0.15 -3.87 -20.20
N ASP A 130 -0.50 -4.55 -21.14
CA ASP A 130 -0.82 -3.94 -22.43
C ASP A 130 -2.03 -3.00 -22.28
N GLU A 131 -2.04 -1.90 -23.03
CA GLU A 131 -3.12 -0.88 -22.95
C GLU A 131 -4.51 -1.48 -23.19
N ALA A 132 -4.61 -2.44 -24.12
CA ALA A 132 -5.87 -3.04 -24.54
C ALA A 132 -6.57 -3.87 -23.45
N GLU A 133 -5.83 -4.36 -22.44
CA GLU A 133 -6.37 -5.19 -21.37
C GLU A 133 -6.48 -4.46 -20.03
N ALA A 134 -5.77 -3.34 -19.87
CA ALA A 134 -5.50 -2.70 -18.58
C ALA A 134 -6.78 -2.35 -17.80
N VAL A 135 -7.74 -1.69 -18.43
CA VAL A 135 -9.00 -1.30 -17.76
C VAL A 135 -9.85 -2.52 -17.42
N GLY A 136 -9.90 -3.51 -18.31
CA GLY A 136 -10.63 -4.74 -18.05
C GLY A 136 -10.08 -5.51 -16.85
N ILE A 137 -8.75 -5.51 -16.69
CA ILE A 137 -8.12 -6.08 -15.50
C ILE A 137 -8.50 -5.27 -14.26
N ILE A 138 -8.43 -3.93 -14.29
CA ILE A 138 -8.83 -3.06 -13.17
C ILE A 138 -10.25 -3.39 -12.68
N ASP A 139 -11.19 -3.57 -13.59
CA ASP A 139 -12.59 -3.91 -13.28
C ASP A 139 -12.70 -5.25 -12.52
N ASP A 140 -11.94 -6.26 -12.97
CA ASP A 140 -12.05 -7.63 -12.49
C ASP A 140 -11.22 -7.93 -11.22
N ILE A 141 -10.15 -7.15 -10.95
CA ILE A 141 -9.32 -7.36 -9.75
C ILE A 141 -9.99 -6.84 -8.47
N GLN A 142 -10.99 -5.94 -8.57
CA GLN A 142 -11.58 -5.23 -7.42
C GLN A 142 -11.95 -6.12 -6.21
N PRO A 143 -12.60 -7.30 -6.38
CA PRO A 143 -12.99 -8.13 -5.24
C PRO A 143 -11.79 -8.64 -4.41
N TRP A 144 -10.65 -8.85 -5.08
CA TRP A 144 -9.45 -9.43 -4.50
C TRP A 144 -8.61 -8.41 -3.72
N LEU A 145 -8.71 -7.12 -4.05
CA LEU A 145 -7.92 -6.05 -3.43
C LEU A 145 -8.14 -5.93 -1.92
N SER A 146 -9.32 -6.33 -1.44
CA SER A 146 -9.59 -6.40 0.01
C SER A 146 -8.70 -7.42 0.73
N LEU A 147 -8.30 -8.51 0.07
CA LEU A 147 -7.41 -9.51 0.67
C LEU A 147 -5.97 -8.99 0.76
N LEU A 148 -5.47 -8.32 -0.28
CA LEU A 148 -4.16 -7.64 -0.23
C LEU A 148 -4.10 -6.61 0.90
N ALA A 149 -5.15 -5.78 1.04
CA ALA A 149 -5.25 -4.80 2.12
C ALA A 149 -5.26 -5.45 3.52
N ALA A 150 -5.90 -6.61 3.67
CA ALA A 150 -5.92 -7.36 4.93
C ALA A 150 -4.52 -7.91 5.26
N MET A 151 -3.85 -8.52 4.26
CA MET A 151 -2.51 -9.09 4.39
C MET A 151 -1.45 -8.05 4.75
N SER A 152 -1.54 -6.84 4.19
CA SER A 152 -0.57 -5.77 4.45
C SER A 152 -0.83 -4.96 5.73
N SER A 153 -1.94 -5.21 6.44
CA SER A 153 -2.43 -4.30 7.49
C SER A 153 -1.34 -3.94 8.53
N ASN A 154 -1.03 -2.66 8.67
CA ASN A 154 0.10 -2.20 9.49
C ASN A 154 -0.12 -0.81 10.11
N SER A 155 -1.37 -0.49 10.45
CA SER A 155 -1.72 0.80 11.06
C SER A 155 -2.80 0.69 12.13
N PRO A 156 -2.59 -0.06 13.24
CA PRO A 156 -3.57 -0.15 14.32
C PRO A 156 -3.67 1.12 15.17
N PHE A 157 -2.57 1.87 15.27
CA PHE A 157 -2.48 3.07 16.12
C PHE A 157 -2.54 4.36 15.31
N TYR A 158 -3.17 5.39 15.89
CA TYR A 158 -3.15 6.74 15.35
C TYR A 158 -3.20 7.75 16.49
N ARG A 159 -2.28 8.72 16.47
CA ARG A 159 -2.22 9.82 17.45
C ARG A 159 -2.21 9.36 18.91
N GLY A 160 -1.52 8.26 19.19
CA GLY A 160 -1.34 7.74 20.55
C GLY A 160 -2.44 6.79 21.03
N GLU A 161 -3.37 6.38 20.17
CA GLU A 161 -4.51 5.54 20.53
C GLU A 161 -4.65 4.33 19.62
N ASP A 162 -5.08 3.18 20.18
CA ASP A 162 -5.54 2.04 19.36
C ASP A 162 -6.87 2.43 18.73
N THR A 163 -6.91 2.41 17.40
CA THR A 163 -8.07 2.84 16.61
C THR A 163 -9.17 1.78 16.59
N GLY A 164 -8.85 0.55 17.01
CA GLY A 164 -9.68 -0.63 16.81
C GLY A 164 -9.69 -1.15 15.37
N TYR A 165 -8.94 -0.56 14.44
CA TYR A 165 -8.77 -1.06 13.07
C TYR A 165 -7.44 -1.80 12.92
N ALA A 166 -7.35 -2.73 11.98
CA ALA A 166 -6.07 -3.33 11.61
C ALA A 166 -5.27 -2.41 10.68
N SER A 167 -5.98 -1.70 9.79
CA SER A 167 -5.44 -0.67 8.90
C SER A 167 -6.24 0.62 9.03
N TRP A 168 -5.75 1.55 9.85
CA TRP A 168 -6.30 2.89 9.99
C TRP A 168 -5.96 3.78 8.80
N ARG A 169 -4.82 3.56 8.13
CA ARG A 169 -4.47 4.28 6.88
C ARG A 169 -5.62 4.22 5.89
N ARG A 170 -6.19 3.04 5.67
CA ARG A 170 -7.30 2.85 4.72
C ARG A 170 -8.59 3.54 5.17
N GLN A 171 -8.82 3.67 6.48
CA GLN A 171 -9.96 4.42 7.01
C GLN A 171 -9.78 5.93 6.84
N LEU A 172 -8.55 6.44 6.96
CA LEU A 172 -8.22 7.85 6.68
C LEU A 172 -8.31 8.13 5.17
N TYR A 173 -7.75 7.24 4.34
CA TYR A 173 -7.69 7.40 2.89
C TYR A 173 -9.08 7.45 2.22
N ASP A 174 -10.06 6.73 2.78
CA ASP A 174 -11.49 6.81 2.38
C ASP A 174 -12.09 8.23 2.55
N GLY A 175 -11.43 9.14 3.26
CA GLY A 175 -11.84 10.54 3.35
C GLY A 175 -11.63 11.34 2.06
N TRP A 176 -10.78 10.85 1.15
CA TRP A 176 -10.58 11.48 -0.16
C TRP A 176 -11.78 11.22 -1.08
N PRO A 177 -12.33 12.25 -1.76
CA PRO A 177 -13.53 12.08 -2.59
C PRO A 177 -13.38 11.10 -3.76
N SER A 178 -12.17 10.99 -4.30
CA SER A 178 -11.80 10.12 -5.41
C SER A 178 -11.26 8.76 -4.97
N ALA A 179 -11.13 8.51 -3.66
CA ALA A 179 -10.61 7.25 -3.16
C ALA A 179 -11.70 6.20 -3.04
N GLY A 180 -11.37 4.96 -3.40
CA GLY A 180 -12.32 3.88 -3.23
C GLY A 180 -12.26 2.78 -4.27
N PRO A 181 -13.16 1.79 -4.13
CA PRO A 181 -13.46 0.88 -5.20
C PRO A 181 -14.31 1.62 -6.24
N VAL A 182 -14.23 1.14 -7.47
CA VAL A 182 -14.92 1.74 -8.62
C VAL A 182 -15.99 0.78 -9.16
N GLU A 183 -17.01 1.34 -9.81
CA GLU A 183 -17.87 0.54 -10.70
C GLU A 183 -17.07 0.22 -11.97
N PRO A 184 -17.39 -0.88 -12.68
CA PRO A 184 -16.68 -1.25 -13.90
C PRO A 184 -16.69 -0.11 -14.92
N PHE A 185 -15.51 0.22 -15.46
CA PHE A 185 -15.36 1.22 -16.51
C PHE A 185 -15.73 0.65 -17.88
N GLY A 186 -15.58 -0.67 -18.07
CA GLY A 186 -15.83 -1.37 -19.33
C GLY A 186 -14.65 -1.31 -20.28
N ASP A 187 -14.17 -0.10 -20.61
CA ASP A 187 -13.06 0.15 -21.53
C ASP A 187 -12.27 1.43 -21.20
N ALA A 188 -11.21 1.67 -21.99
CA ALA A 188 -10.36 2.84 -21.85
C ALA A 188 -11.13 4.16 -21.97
N ASP A 189 -12.12 4.26 -22.86
CA ASP A 189 -12.92 5.47 -23.02
C ASP A 189 -13.80 5.73 -21.79
N GLY A 190 -14.38 4.67 -21.21
CA GLY A 190 -15.12 4.72 -19.95
C GLY A 190 -14.25 5.17 -18.79
N TYR A 191 -13.03 4.64 -18.67
CA TYR A 191 -12.06 5.07 -17.66
C TYR A 191 -11.74 6.57 -17.79
N GLN A 192 -11.42 7.00 -19.02
CA GLN A 192 -11.07 8.39 -19.31
C GLN A 192 -12.26 9.34 -19.10
N GLN A 193 -13.49 8.89 -19.37
CA GLN A 193 -14.68 9.68 -19.11
C GLN A 193 -14.87 9.91 -17.60
N VAL A 194 -14.80 8.86 -16.78
CA VAL A 194 -14.92 8.97 -15.32
C VAL A 194 -13.81 9.85 -14.74
N ALA A 195 -12.57 9.69 -15.21
CA ALA A 195 -11.45 10.53 -14.82
C ALA A 195 -11.74 12.03 -15.07
N ARG A 196 -12.19 12.38 -16.28
CA ARG A 196 -12.55 13.76 -16.65
C ARG A 196 -13.68 14.30 -15.79
N GLU A 197 -14.71 13.50 -15.51
CA GLU A 197 -15.85 13.92 -14.69
C GLU A 197 -15.48 14.17 -13.24
N LEU A 198 -14.65 13.30 -12.64
CA LEU A 198 -14.15 13.49 -11.28
C LEU A 198 -13.28 14.75 -11.16
N ILE A 199 -12.43 15.01 -12.16
CA ILE A 199 -11.61 16.23 -12.19
C ILE A 199 -12.51 17.47 -12.37
N ALA A 200 -13.45 17.43 -13.32
CA ALA A 200 -14.37 18.54 -13.56
C ALA A 200 -15.26 18.86 -12.36
N SER A 201 -15.59 17.85 -11.54
CA SER A 201 -16.38 18.03 -10.31
C SER A 201 -15.58 18.63 -9.14
N GLY A 202 -14.24 18.67 -9.23
CA GLY A 202 -13.35 19.05 -8.13
C GLY A 202 -13.08 17.94 -7.11
N ALA A 203 -13.68 16.76 -7.27
CA ALA A 203 -13.39 15.59 -6.45
C ALA A 203 -11.92 15.15 -6.54
N ALA A 204 -11.27 15.43 -7.67
CA ALA A 204 -9.82 15.34 -7.88
C ALA A 204 -9.31 16.63 -8.55
N LEU A 205 -8.10 17.08 -8.24
CA LEU A 205 -7.50 18.24 -8.93
C LEU A 205 -6.92 17.86 -10.30
N ASP A 206 -6.43 16.64 -10.43
CA ASP A 206 -5.79 16.08 -11.61
C ASP A 206 -5.84 14.55 -11.55
N GLU A 207 -5.31 13.91 -12.59
CA GLU A 207 -5.20 12.45 -12.69
C GLU A 207 -4.38 11.84 -11.54
N GLY A 208 -3.41 12.57 -10.98
CA GLY A 208 -2.62 12.11 -9.83
C GLY A 208 -3.46 11.94 -8.57
N MET A 209 -4.54 12.71 -8.44
CA MET A 209 -5.51 12.60 -7.35
C MET A 209 -6.64 11.59 -7.62
N LEU A 210 -6.58 10.79 -8.67
CA LEU A 210 -7.49 9.65 -8.85
C LEU A 210 -7.00 8.51 -7.94
N TYR A 211 -7.54 8.46 -6.73
CA TYR A 211 -7.09 7.57 -5.65
C TYR A 211 -7.84 6.24 -5.60
N PHE A 212 -8.20 5.71 -6.77
CA PHE A 212 -8.80 4.39 -6.90
C PHE A 212 -7.87 3.31 -6.29
N ASP A 213 -8.47 2.22 -5.84
CA ASP A 213 -7.71 1.09 -5.27
C ASP A 213 -6.70 0.46 -6.24
N ALA A 214 -7.09 0.42 -7.51
CA ALA A 214 -6.22 0.14 -8.62
C ALA A 214 -6.52 1.15 -9.72
N ARG A 215 -5.47 1.65 -10.38
CA ARG A 215 -5.59 2.66 -11.43
C ARG A 215 -4.60 2.41 -12.55
N LEU A 216 -4.83 3.03 -13.69
CA LEU A 216 -3.80 3.14 -14.72
C LEU A 216 -2.71 4.09 -14.19
N SER A 217 -1.46 3.65 -14.22
CA SER A 217 -0.34 4.54 -13.91
C SER A 217 -0.23 5.63 -14.98
N ARG A 218 0.03 6.86 -14.55
CA ARG A 218 0.22 8.01 -15.44
C ARG A 218 1.54 7.95 -16.21
N ASN A 219 2.57 7.41 -15.57
CA ASN A 219 3.95 7.50 -16.04
C ASN A 219 4.42 6.19 -16.68
N PHE A 220 3.77 5.07 -16.38
CA PHE A 220 4.21 3.74 -16.80
C PHE A 220 3.04 2.93 -17.37
N PRO A 221 3.26 2.04 -18.36
CA PRO A 221 2.24 1.12 -18.88
C PRO A 221 1.95 0.00 -17.88
N THR A 222 1.39 0.38 -16.74
CA THR A 222 1.18 -0.49 -15.58
C THR A 222 -0.19 -0.24 -14.97
N ILE A 223 -0.74 -1.27 -14.33
CA ILE A 223 -1.77 -1.09 -13.32
C ILE A 223 -1.05 -0.85 -12.00
N GLU A 224 -1.44 0.20 -11.31
CA GLU A 224 -0.92 0.59 -10.01
C GLU A 224 -1.94 0.23 -8.92
N ILE A 225 -1.59 -0.74 -8.07
CA ILE A 225 -2.40 -1.21 -6.95
C ILE A 225 -1.97 -0.49 -5.68
N ARG A 226 -2.89 0.25 -5.05
CA ARG A 226 -2.60 1.22 -3.98
C ARG A 226 -3.21 0.87 -2.62
N VAL A 227 -3.70 -0.36 -2.48
CA VAL A 227 -4.45 -0.80 -1.30
C VAL A 227 -3.58 -1.19 -0.11
N ALA A 228 -2.30 -1.48 -0.34
CA ALA A 228 -1.43 -1.98 0.70
C ALA A 228 -0.95 -0.87 1.63
N ASP A 229 -0.88 -1.19 2.92
CA ASP A 229 -0.17 -0.40 3.92
C ASP A 229 1.33 -0.63 3.76
N ALA A 230 2.16 0.37 4.07
CA ALA A 230 3.61 0.18 4.14
C ALA A 230 3.94 -0.95 5.13
N CYS A 231 4.56 -2.03 4.66
CA CYS A 231 4.84 -3.21 5.47
C CYS A 231 6.16 -3.05 6.23
N THR A 232 6.15 -3.30 7.55
CA THR A 232 7.37 -3.20 8.37
C THR A 232 8.42 -4.22 7.93
N ASP A 233 8.02 -5.49 7.77
CA ASP A 233 8.91 -6.56 7.35
C ASP A 233 8.97 -6.60 5.80
N LEU A 234 10.17 -6.53 5.21
CA LEU A 234 10.35 -6.44 3.75
C LEU A 234 9.83 -7.67 2.98
N ASP A 235 9.91 -8.86 3.58
CA ASP A 235 9.39 -10.08 2.96
C ASP A 235 7.86 -10.07 2.81
N ASP A 236 7.14 -9.26 3.61
CA ASP A 236 5.71 -9.03 3.42
C ASP A 236 5.46 -8.14 2.19
N THR A 237 6.31 -7.13 1.94
CA THR A 237 6.26 -6.33 0.71
C THR A 237 6.46 -7.19 -0.54
N VAL A 238 7.45 -8.10 -0.52
CA VAL A 238 7.71 -9.03 -1.64
C VAL A 238 6.52 -9.97 -1.87
N LEU A 239 5.91 -10.47 -0.79
CA LEU A 239 4.70 -11.30 -0.86
C LEU A 239 3.54 -10.53 -1.51
N ILE A 240 3.28 -9.29 -1.08
CA ILE A 240 2.23 -8.43 -1.64
C ILE A 240 2.49 -8.15 -3.12
N ALA A 241 3.73 -7.86 -3.51
CA ALA A 241 4.11 -7.63 -4.90
C ALA A 241 3.86 -8.87 -5.78
N GLU A 242 4.24 -10.07 -5.31
CA GLU A 242 4.00 -11.30 -6.08
C GLU A 242 2.52 -11.66 -6.19
N VAL A 243 1.76 -11.52 -5.10
CA VAL A 243 0.32 -11.76 -5.11
C VAL A 243 -0.38 -10.80 -6.09
N ALA A 244 -0.01 -9.52 -6.07
CA ALA A 244 -0.53 -8.52 -7.00
C ALA A 244 -0.19 -8.86 -8.47
N ARG A 245 1.08 -9.21 -8.74
CA ARG A 245 1.53 -9.61 -10.08
C ARG A 245 0.79 -10.85 -10.59
N ALA A 246 0.73 -11.90 -9.77
CA ALA A 246 0.06 -13.14 -10.12
C ALA A 246 -1.45 -12.94 -10.31
N LEU A 247 -2.07 -12.06 -9.52
CA LEU A 247 -3.48 -11.71 -9.64
C LEU A 247 -3.78 -11.00 -10.97
N VAL A 248 -2.98 -9.99 -11.33
CA VAL A 248 -3.11 -9.28 -12.62
C VAL A 248 -2.99 -10.26 -13.78
N GLU A 249 -1.99 -11.14 -13.76
CA GLU A 249 -1.80 -12.16 -14.81
C GLU A 249 -2.96 -13.17 -14.86
N THR A 250 -3.44 -13.64 -13.70
CA THR A 250 -4.57 -14.58 -13.61
C THR A 250 -5.84 -13.97 -14.21
N VAL A 251 -6.14 -12.72 -13.85
CA VAL A 251 -7.31 -12.00 -14.38
C VAL A 251 -7.16 -11.74 -15.88
N ALA A 252 -5.98 -11.33 -16.35
CA ALA A 252 -5.73 -11.12 -17.77
C ALA A 252 -5.98 -12.39 -18.61
N ARG A 253 -5.50 -13.55 -18.13
CA ARG A 253 -5.72 -14.85 -18.78
C ARG A 253 -7.20 -15.24 -18.80
N ALA A 254 -7.90 -15.05 -17.69
CA ALA A 254 -9.33 -15.33 -17.59
C ALA A 254 -10.12 -14.48 -18.61
N ARG A 255 -9.81 -13.17 -18.70
CA ARG A 255 -10.39 -12.28 -19.71
C ARG A 255 -10.10 -12.71 -21.14
N ALA A 256 -8.86 -13.06 -21.45
CA ALA A 256 -8.47 -13.53 -22.78
C ALA A 256 -9.19 -14.84 -23.17
N ALA A 257 -9.52 -15.68 -22.20
CA ALA A 257 -10.30 -16.90 -22.38
C ALA A 257 -11.83 -16.67 -22.41
N GLY A 258 -12.30 -15.44 -22.15
CA GLY A 258 -13.72 -15.11 -22.04
C GLY A 258 -14.38 -15.59 -20.73
N ASP A 259 -13.59 -15.94 -19.73
CA ASP A 259 -14.03 -16.42 -18.41
C ASP A 259 -14.05 -15.28 -17.38
N VAL A 260 -14.86 -14.26 -17.64
CA VAL A 260 -14.97 -13.08 -16.79
C VAL A 260 -16.06 -13.29 -15.75
N ALA A 261 -15.69 -13.17 -14.47
CA ALA A 261 -16.64 -13.24 -13.37
C ALA A 261 -17.62 -12.05 -13.40
N PRO A 262 -18.90 -12.22 -13.00
CA PRO A 262 -19.82 -11.11 -12.91
C PRO A 262 -19.31 -10.02 -11.94
N PRO A 263 -19.37 -8.73 -12.33
CA PRO A 263 -18.84 -7.66 -11.51
C PRO A 263 -19.55 -7.61 -10.16
N TRP A 264 -18.80 -7.19 -9.15
CA TRP A 264 -19.35 -6.87 -7.85
C TRP A 264 -19.96 -5.48 -7.89
N ARG A 265 -21.11 -5.29 -7.22
CA ARG A 265 -21.58 -3.94 -6.91
C ARG A 265 -20.58 -3.24 -6.02
N VAL A 266 -20.37 -1.93 -6.22
CA VAL A 266 -19.47 -1.13 -5.39
C VAL A 266 -19.82 -1.17 -3.90
N ASP A 267 -21.12 -1.31 -3.56
CA ASP A 267 -21.57 -1.44 -2.17
C ASP A 267 -20.99 -2.68 -1.47
N LEU A 268 -20.86 -3.80 -2.21
CA LEU A 268 -20.29 -5.04 -1.69
C LEU A 268 -18.77 -4.93 -1.57
N LEU A 269 -18.12 -4.27 -2.54
CA LEU A 269 -16.68 -3.97 -2.47
C LEU A 269 -16.36 -3.11 -1.25
N ARG A 270 -17.18 -2.09 -0.93
CA ARG A 270 -17.06 -1.30 0.29
C ARG A 270 -17.20 -2.16 1.55
N GLY A 271 -18.12 -3.13 1.56
CA GLY A 271 -18.27 -4.09 2.65
C GLY A 271 -17.03 -4.98 2.84
N ALA A 272 -16.46 -5.51 1.76
CA ALA A 272 -15.25 -6.32 1.78
C ALA A 272 -14.05 -5.51 2.29
N ARG A 273 -13.87 -4.28 1.78
CA ARG A 273 -12.84 -3.34 2.24
C ARG A 273 -12.93 -3.04 3.72
N TRP A 274 -14.14 -2.73 4.21
CA TRP A 274 -14.36 -2.42 5.62
C TRP A 274 -13.92 -3.58 6.52
N ARG A 275 -14.30 -4.82 6.18
CA ARG A 275 -13.86 -6.02 6.93
C ARG A 275 -12.34 -6.17 6.94
N ALA A 276 -11.72 -6.06 5.77
CA ALA A 276 -10.28 -6.14 5.63
C ALA A 276 -9.54 -5.12 6.51
N ARG A 277 -9.93 -3.84 6.45
CA ARG A 277 -9.27 -2.81 7.26
C ARG A 277 -9.61 -2.88 8.75
N ARG A 278 -10.81 -3.34 9.11
CA ARG A 278 -11.26 -3.38 10.52
C ARG A 278 -10.61 -4.51 11.29
N ASN A 279 -10.43 -5.67 10.66
CA ASN A 279 -10.00 -6.88 11.35
C ASN A 279 -8.69 -7.49 10.81
N GLY A 280 -8.17 -7.02 9.67
CA GLY A 280 -7.02 -7.65 9.03
C GLY A 280 -7.28 -9.13 8.81
N LEU A 281 -6.36 -9.98 9.29
CA LEU A 281 -6.47 -11.43 9.20
C LEU A 281 -7.05 -12.10 10.46
N THR A 282 -7.42 -11.33 11.48
CA THR A 282 -7.82 -11.88 12.80
C THR A 282 -9.26 -12.40 12.86
N GLU A 283 -10.11 -12.03 11.91
CA GLU A 283 -11.51 -12.46 11.86
C GLU A 283 -11.91 -13.00 10.47
N SER A 284 -13.12 -12.64 10.01
CA SER A 284 -13.68 -13.08 8.74
C SER A 284 -13.56 -12.00 7.67
N LEU A 285 -13.21 -12.45 6.47
CA LEU A 285 -13.13 -11.67 5.24
C LEU A 285 -14.29 -12.05 4.31
N MET A 286 -14.47 -11.29 3.22
CA MET A 286 -15.39 -11.69 2.16
C MET A 286 -14.64 -12.56 1.15
N ASP A 287 -15.22 -13.70 0.82
CA ASP A 287 -14.77 -14.56 -0.28
C ASP A 287 -15.01 -13.83 -1.62
N PRO A 288 -13.96 -13.57 -2.42
CA PRO A 288 -14.05 -12.82 -3.67
C PRO A 288 -14.83 -13.54 -4.77
N VAL A 289 -15.03 -14.86 -4.63
CA VAL A 289 -15.78 -15.71 -5.57
C VAL A 289 -17.22 -15.86 -5.12
N THR A 290 -17.44 -16.30 -3.87
CA THR A 290 -18.80 -16.65 -3.39
C THR A 290 -19.55 -15.48 -2.75
N ARG A 291 -18.85 -14.37 -2.45
CA ARG A 291 -19.36 -13.21 -1.68
C ARG A 291 -19.73 -13.52 -0.24
N ALA A 292 -19.49 -14.75 0.23
CA ALA A 292 -19.78 -15.15 1.59
C ALA A 292 -18.76 -14.56 2.57
N VAL A 293 -19.18 -14.32 3.80
CA VAL A 293 -18.27 -14.00 4.90
C VAL A 293 -17.67 -15.32 5.40
N VAL A 294 -16.35 -15.46 5.33
CA VAL A 294 -15.61 -16.66 5.68
C VAL A 294 -14.39 -16.33 6.54
N PRO A 295 -13.86 -17.28 7.35
CA PRO A 295 -12.60 -17.07 8.07
C PRO A 295 -11.47 -16.62 7.13
N ALA A 296 -10.56 -15.75 7.61
CA ALA A 296 -9.46 -15.21 6.79
C ALA A 296 -8.64 -16.32 6.10
N GLU A 297 -8.30 -17.39 6.81
CA GLU A 297 -7.61 -18.56 6.26
C GLU A 297 -8.32 -19.12 5.01
N LYS A 298 -9.66 -19.23 5.05
CA LYS A 298 -10.42 -19.74 3.92
C LYS A 298 -10.41 -18.77 2.74
N ALA A 299 -10.53 -17.46 3.00
CA ALA A 299 -10.47 -16.45 1.94
C ALA A 299 -9.08 -16.42 1.27
N LEU A 300 -8.00 -16.51 2.06
CA LEU A 300 -6.64 -16.58 1.52
C LEU A 300 -6.36 -17.92 0.82
N GLY A 301 -6.96 -19.02 1.28
CA GLY A 301 -6.90 -20.30 0.56
C GLY A 301 -7.52 -20.23 -0.83
N VAL A 302 -8.66 -19.53 -0.97
CA VAL A 302 -9.26 -19.25 -2.29
C VAL A 302 -8.33 -18.42 -3.16
N LEU A 303 -7.72 -17.37 -2.61
CA LEU A 303 -6.71 -16.56 -3.31
C LEU A 303 -5.55 -17.43 -3.82
N VAL A 304 -4.87 -18.16 -2.94
CA VAL A 304 -3.71 -18.98 -3.32
C VAL A 304 -4.08 -20.02 -4.38
N GLU A 305 -5.25 -20.65 -4.28
CA GLU A 305 -5.69 -21.63 -5.27
C GLU A 305 -6.02 -21.00 -6.62
N SER A 306 -6.67 -19.83 -6.63
CA SER A 306 -6.94 -19.09 -7.87
C SER A 306 -5.66 -18.62 -8.57
N LEU A 307 -4.60 -18.33 -7.82
CA LEU A 307 -3.32 -17.89 -8.36
C LEU A 307 -2.39 -19.07 -8.73
N ARG A 308 -2.69 -20.29 -8.28
CA ARG A 308 -1.78 -21.45 -8.37
C ARG A 308 -1.17 -21.66 -9.77
N PRO A 309 -1.93 -21.68 -10.88
CA PRO A 309 -1.35 -21.93 -12.19
C PRO A 309 -0.29 -20.90 -12.58
N VAL A 310 -0.54 -19.63 -12.25
CA VAL A 310 0.40 -18.54 -12.50
C VAL A 310 1.62 -18.67 -11.58
N LEU A 311 1.42 -18.90 -10.28
CA LEU A 311 2.51 -19.07 -9.33
C LEU A 311 3.44 -20.25 -9.66
N GLU A 312 2.90 -21.35 -10.20
CA GLU A 312 3.69 -22.49 -10.68
C GLU A 312 4.62 -22.10 -11.83
N GLU A 313 4.12 -21.34 -12.80
CA GLU A 313 4.94 -20.80 -13.89
C GLU A 313 5.97 -19.77 -13.41
N HIS A 314 5.65 -19.03 -12.35
CA HIS A 314 6.53 -18.03 -11.75
C HIS A 314 7.59 -18.66 -10.83
N GLY A 315 7.42 -19.93 -10.45
CA GLY A 315 8.28 -20.60 -9.47
C GLY A 315 8.11 -20.04 -8.05
N SER A 316 6.98 -19.42 -7.75
CA SER A 316 6.74 -18.64 -6.52
C SER A 316 5.68 -19.25 -5.59
N VAL A 317 5.18 -20.45 -5.89
CA VAL A 317 4.18 -21.16 -5.07
C VAL A 317 4.59 -21.25 -3.61
N ASP A 318 5.83 -21.69 -3.34
CA ASP A 318 6.32 -21.87 -1.98
C ASP A 318 6.45 -20.53 -1.24
N LEU A 319 6.92 -19.48 -1.93
CA LEU A 319 7.03 -18.13 -1.36
C LEU A 319 5.66 -17.62 -0.92
N VAL A 320 4.65 -17.72 -1.79
CA VAL A 320 3.31 -17.24 -1.48
C VAL A 320 2.63 -18.09 -0.42
N ALA A 321 2.71 -19.41 -0.51
CA ALA A 321 2.10 -20.32 0.46
C ALA A 321 2.72 -20.19 1.85
N GLU A 322 4.05 -20.04 1.94
CA GLU A 322 4.76 -19.79 3.19
C GLU A 322 4.39 -18.42 3.76
N GLY A 323 4.44 -17.37 2.94
CA GLY A 323 4.09 -16.01 3.36
C GLY A 323 2.68 -15.90 3.91
N VAL A 324 1.69 -16.49 3.22
CA VAL A 324 0.30 -16.55 3.70
C VAL A 324 0.20 -17.31 5.02
N ARG A 325 0.88 -18.45 5.15
CA ARG A 325 0.86 -19.24 6.38
C ARG A 325 1.50 -18.49 7.56
N ARG A 326 2.61 -17.80 7.32
CA ARG A 326 3.27 -16.93 8.30
C ARG A 326 2.33 -15.83 8.76
N LEU A 327 1.71 -15.09 7.84
CA LEU A 327 0.77 -14.02 8.19
C LEU A 327 -0.43 -14.51 9.01
N LEU A 328 -0.95 -15.71 8.72
CA LEU A 328 -2.04 -16.31 9.49
C LEU A 328 -1.59 -16.81 10.88
N ALA A 329 -0.35 -17.26 11.02
CA ALA A 329 0.18 -17.80 12.27
C ALA A 329 0.71 -16.69 13.21
N ASP A 330 1.44 -15.73 12.67
CA ASP A 330 2.15 -14.70 13.44
C ASP A 330 1.37 -13.38 13.51
N GLY A 331 0.37 -13.20 12.64
CA GLY A 331 -0.33 -11.93 12.43
C GLY A 331 0.44 -10.98 11.50
N THR A 332 -0.23 -9.90 11.11
CA THR A 332 0.37 -8.84 10.29
C THR A 332 1.16 -7.86 11.16
N GLY A 333 1.73 -6.82 10.54
CA GLY A 333 2.33 -5.70 11.28
C GLY A 333 1.39 -5.08 12.32
N SER A 334 0.07 -5.14 12.07
CA SER A 334 -0.95 -4.70 13.03
C SER A 334 -0.93 -5.49 14.34
N GLU A 335 -0.97 -6.83 14.26
CA GLU A 335 -0.93 -7.69 15.44
C GLU A 335 0.42 -7.57 16.16
N ARG A 336 1.53 -7.43 15.42
CA ARG A 336 2.86 -7.23 16.00
C ARG A 336 2.93 -5.94 16.81
N GLN A 337 2.47 -4.81 16.27
CA GLN A 337 2.45 -3.53 16.98
C GLN A 337 1.61 -3.62 18.26
N ARG A 338 0.44 -4.26 18.22
CA ARG A 338 -0.40 -4.48 19.42
C ARG A 338 0.29 -5.36 20.46
N ALA A 339 0.99 -6.42 20.02
CA ALA A 339 1.73 -7.30 20.92
C ALA A 339 2.87 -6.57 21.65
N VAL A 340 3.54 -5.61 20.99
CA VAL A 340 4.54 -4.74 21.61
C VAL A 340 3.86 -3.79 22.60
N ALA A 341 2.80 -3.10 22.19
CA ALA A 341 2.06 -2.17 23.04
C ALA A 341 1.57 -2.82 24.35
N ALA A 342 1.10 -4.08 24.29
CA ALA A 342 0.65 -4.84 25.46
C ALA A 342 1.76 -5.13 26.50
N ARG A 343 3.04 -5.01 26.11
CA ARG A 343 4.22 -5.25 26.95
C ARG A 343 4.97 -3.97 27.31
N SER A 344 4.52 -2.82 26.80
CA SER A 344 5.15 -1.51 27.00
C SER A 344 4.28 -0.63 27.89
N THR A 345 4.91 0.36 28.55
CA THR A 345 4.20 1.35 29.40
C THR A 345 3.50 2.44 28.57
N ASP A 346 4.00 2.67 27.36
CA ASP A 346 3.45 3.60 26.39
C ASP A 346 3.76 3.13 24.96
N LEU A 347 3.30 3.88 23.96
CA LEU A 347 3.47 3.53 22.54
C LEU A 347 4.85 3.90 21.97
N THR A 348 5.77 4.49 22.74
CA THR A 348 7.14 4.72 22.25
C THR A 348 7.87 3.40 21.99
N GLY A 349 7.56 2.36 22.76
CA GLY A 349 8.08 1.01 22.52
C GLY A 349 7.62 0.41 21.18
N VAL A 350 6.43 0.79 20.70
CA VAL A 350 5.96 0.39 19.36
C VAL A 350 6.78 1.08 18.27
N VAL A 351 7.05 2.38 18.43
CA VAL A 351 7.91 3.13 17.48
C VAL A 351 9.32 2.55 17.45
N ASP A 352 9.91 2.25 18.60
CA ASP A 352 11.24 1.64 18.70
C ASP A 352 11.27 0.24 18.02
N ASP A 353 10.22 -0.58 18.16
CA ASP A 353 10.14 -1.88 17.48
C ASP A 353 10.03 -1.72 15.96
N VAL A 354 9.22 -0.78 15.46
CA VAL A 354 9.09 -0.50 14.04
C VAL A 354 10.42 -0.05 13.43
N ILE A 355 11.13 0.89 14.07
CA ILE A 355 12.45 1.37 13.60
C ILE A 355 13.43 0.19 13.53
N ARG A 356 13.51 -0.60 14.63
CA ARG A 356 14.41 -1.75 14.71
C ARG A 356 14.15 -2.78 13.61
N ARG A 357 12.88 -3.08 13.31
CA ARG A 357 12.51 -4.04 12.26
C ARG A 357 12.71 -3.49 10.85
N THR A 358 12.43 -2.21 10.66
CA THR A 358 12.70 -1.52 9.39
C THR A 358 14.19 -1.67 9.07
N ARG A 359 15.08 -1.40 10.03
CA ARG A 359 16.53 -1.62 9.92
C ARG A 359 16.94 -3.06 9.67
N ALA A 360 16.33 -4.00 10.39
CA ALA A 360 16.61 -5.43 10.21
C ALA A 360 16.32 -5.93 8.78
N SER A 361 15.59 -5.17 7.95
CA SER A 361 15.36 -5.52 6.54
C SER A 361 16.61 -5.42 5.67
N PHE A 362 17.64 -4.67 6.08
CA PHE A 362 18.84 -4.41 5.27
C PHE A 362 20.18 -4.53 6.03
N ASP A 363 20.15 -4.86 7.32
CA ASP A 363 21.33 -5.11 8.16
C ASP A 363 21.82 -6.58 8.16
N GLY A 364 21.03 -7.49 7.60
CA GLY A 364 21.33 -8.94 7.50
C GLY A 364 21.37 -9.44 6.05
#